data_AF-A0A2K8XPT6-F1
#
_entry.id   AF-A0A2K8XPT6-F1
#
_cell.length_a   1.000
_cell.length_b   1.000
_cell.length_c   1.000
_cell.angle_alpha   90.00
_cell.angle_beta   90.00
_cell.angle_gamma   90.00
#
_symmetry.space_group_name_H-M   'P 1'
#
loop_
_entity.id
_entity.type
_entity.pdbx_description
1 polymer ?
#
loop_
_entity_poly.entity_id
_entity_poly.type
_entity_poly.pdbx_seq_one_letter_code
_entity_poly.pdbx_strand_id
1 'polypeptide(L)' 'MEELKLHSFGQNDHIESLKKNYNSLKEKIKGNKLLTEKEKIVEQKRLTEHLKKEKKNSEYNLY' A
#
# COMPACT_ATOMS: atom_id res chain seq x y z
N MET A 1 31.76 9.25 8.53
CA MET A 1 30.33 9.53 8.38
C MET A 1 29.71 8.32 7.69
N GLU A 2 29.19 7.37 8.47
CA GLU A 2 28.77 6.05 7.98
C GLU A 2 27.32 5.71 8.39
N GLU A 3 26.50 6.73 8.68
CA GLU A 3 25.17 6.53 9.28
C GLU A 3 23.99 6.65 8.30
N LEU A 4 24.22 7.11 7.06
CA LEU A 4 23.12 7.39 6.12
C LEU A 4 22.59 6.16 5.35
N LYS A 5 23.29 5.01 5.36
CA LYS A 5 22.86 3.81 4.61
C LYS A 5 21.98 2.85 5.40
N LEU A 6 21.98 2.91 6.74
CA LEU A 6 21.20 1.98 7.58
C LEU A 6 19.70 2.29 7.58
N HIS A 7 19.30 3.56 7.40
CA HIS A 7 17.89 3.97 7.39
C HIS A 7 17.14 3.62 6.10
N SER A 8 17.84 3.33 5.00
CA SER A 8 17.21 3.07 3.69
C SER A 8 16.72 1.64 3.52
N PHE A 9 17.26 0.68 4.28
CA PHE A 9 16.87 -0.73 4.17
C PHE A 9 15.43 -0.96 4.67
N GLY A 10 15.09 -0.44 5.85
CA GLY A 10 13.73 -0.57 6.41
C GLY A 10 12.64 0.16 5.62
N GLN A 11 12.99 1.24 4.92
CA GLN A 11 12.05 1.96 4.04
C GLN A 11 11.75 1.21 2.75
N ASN A 12 12.77 0.58 2.15
CA ASN A 12 12.56 -0.29 0.99
C ASN A 12 11.69 -1.49 1.35
N ASP A 13 11.92 -2.11 2.52
CA ASP A 13 11.08 -3.19 3.05
C ASP A 13 9.64 -2.72 3.31
N HIS A 14 9.46 -1.51 3.84
CA HIS A 14 8.13 -0.94 4.09
C HIS A 14 7.36 -0.70 2.79
N ILE A 15 7.99 -0.11 1.77
CA ILE A 15 7.36 0.11 0.47
C ILE A 15 7.05 -1.21 -0.23
N GLU A 16 7.92 -2.21 -0.12
CA GLU A 16 7.71 -3.54 -0.69
C GLU A 16 6.57 -4.28 0.02
N SER A 17 6.49 -4.19 1.34
CA SER A 17 5.39 -4.72 2.16
C SER A 17 4.06 -4.08 1.79
N LEU A 18 4.01 -2.75 1.62
CA LEU A 18 2.82 -2.03 1.16
C LEU A 18 2.36 -2.50 -0.23
N LYS A 19 3.30 -2.73 -1.17
CA LYS A 19 2.98 -3.28 -2.50
C LYS A 19 2.43 -4.72 -2.41
N LYS A 20 3.04 -5.58 -1.61
CA LYS A 20 2.58 -6.97 -1.41
C LYS A 20 1.17 -7.00 -0.79
N ASN A 21 0.93 -6.19 0.24
CA ASN A 21 -0.38 -6.05 0.87
C ASN A 21 -1.44 -5.53 -0.10
N TYR A 22 -1.11 -4.51 -0.90
CA TYR A 22 -2.00 -3.99 -1.93
C TYR A 22 -2.39 -5.06 -2.95
N ASN A 23 -1.42 -5.82 -3.47
CA ASN A 23 -1.70 -6.87 -4.44
C ASN A 23 -2.57 -7.99 -3.84
N SER A 24 -2.26 -8.42 -2.61
CA SER A 24 -3.05 -9.41 -1.89
C SER A 24 -4.51 -8.96 -1.69
N LEU A 25 -4.72 -7.72 -1.27
CA LEU A 25 -6.06 -7.16 -1.08
C LEU A 25 -6.80 -6.99 -2.41
N LYS A 26 -6.12 -6.58 -3.47
CA LYS A 26 -6.69 -6.49 -4.83
C LYS A 26 -7.16 -7.85 -5.33
N GLU A 27 -6.38 -8.91 -5.14
CA GLU A 27 -6.76 -10.26 -5.52
C GLU A 27 -7.93 -10.78 -4.70
N LYS A 28 -7.96 -10.51 -3.39
CA LYS A 28 -9.11 -10.83 -2.53
C LYS A 28 -10.39 -10.14 -3.02
N ILE A 29 -10.35 -8.85 -3.37
CA ILE A 29 -11.51 -8.12 -3.90
C ILE A 29 -11.96 -8.71 -5.24
N LYS A 30 -11.02 -9.03 -6.14
CA LYS A 30 -11.32 -9.62 -7.45
C LYS A 30 -11.98 -11.00 -7.31
N GLY A 31 -11.43 -11.86 -6.44
CA GLY A 31 -11.91 -13.20 -6.16
C GLY A 31 -13.14 -13.26 -5.25
N ASN A 32 -13.54 -12.15 -4.63
CA ASN A 32 -14.72 -12.12 -3.77
C ASN A 32 -16.00 -12.33 -4.58
N LYS A 33 -16.68 -13.46 -4.35
CA LYS A 33 -17.94 -13.80 -5.03
C LYS A 33 -19.15 -13.10 -4.42
N LEU A 34 -19.01 -12.51 -3.23
CA LEU A 34 -20.08 -11.82 -2.51
C LEU A 34 -20.25 -10.37 -2.97
N LEU A 35 -19.19 -9.76 -3.51
CA LEU A 35 -19.23 -8.38 -3.98
C LEU A 35 -19.72 -8.32 -5.44
N THR A 36 -20.61 -7.38 -5.71
CA THR A 36 -20.98 -7.01 -7.08
C THR A 36 -19.82 -6.28 -7.76
N GLU A 37 -19.84 -6.23 -9.09
CA GLU A 37 -18.77 -5.59 -9.86
C GLU A 37 -18.60 -4.09 -9.51
N LYS A 38 -19.72 -3.40 -9.21
CA LYS A 38 -19.71 -2.01 -8.74
C LYS A 38 -19.03 -1.89 -7.37
N GLU A 39 -19.33 -2.77 -6.43
CA GLU A 39 -18.69 -2.77 -5.11
C GLU A 39 -17.20 -3.09 -5.21
N LYS A 40 -16.81 -4.04 -6.08
CA LYS A 40 -15.39 -4.34 -6.34
C LYS A 40 -14.63 -3.13 -6.86
N ILE A 41 -15.25 -2.29 -7.68
CA ILE A 41 -14.65 -1.04 -8.20
C ILE A 41 -14.50 -0.01 -7.08
N VAL A 42 -15.54 0.16 -6.24
CA VAL A 42 -15.51 1.09 -5.10
C VAL A 42 -14.43 0.69 -4.09
N GLU A 43 -14.35 -0.60 -3.74
CA GLU A 43 -13.36 -1.12 -2.81
C GLU A 43 -11.94 -1.02 -3.37
N GLN A 44 -11.73 -1.26 -4.68
CA GLN A 44 -10.43 -1.01 -5.32
C GLN A 44 -10.04 0.47 -5.31
N LYS A 45 -10.99 1.39 -5.51
CA LYS A 45 -10.73 2.83 -5.40
C LYS A 45 -10.33 3.21 -3.99
N ARG A 46 -11.07 2.75 -2.97
CA ARG A 46 -10.73 2.97 -1.55
C ARG A 46 -9.35 2.45 -1.20
N LEU A 47 -9.02 1.24 -1.64
CA LEU A 47 -7.70 0.64 -1.45
C LEU A 47 -6.58 1.50 -2.06
N THR A 48 -6.82 2.03 -3.26
CA THR A 48 -5.87 2.90 -3.97
C THR A 48 -5.69 4.23 -3.24
N GLU A 49 -6.77 4.85 -2.76
CA GLU A 49 -6.70 6.09 -1.99
C GLU A 49 -6.01 5.91 -0.65
N HIS A 50 -6.28 4.79 0.05
CA HIS A 50 -5.59 4.46 1.30
C HIS A 50 -4.08 4.31 1.09
N LEU A 51 -3.66 3.62 0.01
CA LEU A 51 -2.24 3.48 -0.32
C LEU A 51 -1.58 4.83 -0.64
N LYS A 52 -2.29 5.72 -1.32
CA LYS A 52 -1.79 7.09 -1.60
C LYS A 52 -1.64 7.90 -0.31
N LYS A 53 -2.58 7.80 0.62
CA LYS A 53 -2.50 8.45 1.94
C LYS A 53 -1.35 7.91 2.77
N GLU A 54 -1.20 6.59 2.84
CA GLU A 54 -0.09 5.92 3.54
C GLU A 54 1.28 6.34 3.00
N LYS A 55 1.44 6.37 1.66
CA LYS A 55 2.67 6.87 1.03
C LYS A 55 2.97 8.32 1.40
N LYS A 56 1.96 9.20 1.29
CA LYS A 56 2.11 10.61 1.63
C LYS A 56 2.44 10.81 3.11
N ASN A 57 1.87 10.02 4.01
CA ASN A 57 2.16 10.06 5.44
C ASN A 57 3.57 9.54 5.76
N SER A 58 4.02 8.52 5.03
CA SER A 58 5.40 8.03 5.12
C SER A 58 6.42 9.07 4.62
N GLU A 59 6.09 9.85 3.59
CA GLU A 59 6.92 10.95 3.08
C GLU A 59 6.95 12.16 4.04
N TYR A 60 5.87 12.41 4.78
CA TYR A 60 5.77 13.53 5.71
C TYR A 60 6.44 13.25 7.07
N ASN A 61 6.49 11.99 7.51
CA ASN A 61 7.25 11.56 8.70
C ASN A 61 8.77 11.39 8.45
N LEU A 62 9.25 11.85 7.29
CA LEU A 62 10.66 11.80 6.89
C LEU A 62 11.38 13.17 6.96
N TYR A 63 10.67 14.21 7.34
CA TYR A 63 11.18 15.55 7.64
C TYR A 63 11.09 15.84 9.14
#